data_AF-A0A379VQ76-F1
#
_entry.id   AF-A0A379VQ76-F1
#
_cell.length_a   1.000
_cell.length_b   1.000
_cell.length_c   1.000
_cell.angle_alpha   90.00
_cell.angle_beta   90.00
_cell.angle_gamma   90.00
#
_symmetry.space_group_name_H-M   'P 1'
#
loop_
_entity.id
_entity.type
_entity.pdbx_description
1 polymer ?
#
loop_
_entity_poly.entity_id
_entity_poly.type
_entity_poly.pdbx_seq_one_letter_code
_entity_poly.pdbx_strand_id
1 'polypeptide(L)'
;MKRLKTELNALVNRGVDRHLRLAVTGLSRSGKTAFITAMVNQLLNVHAGARLPLLSAVREERLLGVKRVPQRDFGIPRFTYDEGILQLYGNPPAWPTPTRGVSEIRLALRYRSNDSLLRHFKDTSTLYLEIVDYPGEWLLDLPMLAQDYLSWSRQMNGLLQGQRAEWAAKWRQLCDGLDPLAPADENRLAEIAAAWTDYLHQCKSQGLHFIQPGRFVLPGDMAGAPALQFFPWPDVDAFGESKLAQADKQTNAGMLRERFNYYCEKSGQRVLQKSFSTL
;
A
#
# COMPACT_ATOMS: atom_id res chain seq x y z
N MET A 1 -21.37 38.52 22.27
CA MET A 1 -22.17 37.30 22.54
C MET A 1 -22.38 36.36 21.36
N LYS A 2 -22.66 36.82 20.12
CA LYS A 2 -22.85 35.91 18.95
C LYS A 2 -21.59 35.10 18.57
N ARG A 3 -20.40 35.72 18.63
CA ARG A 3 -19.12 35.10 18.23
C ARG A 3 -18.68 33.93 19.14
N LEU A 4 -18.84 34.06 20.45
CA LEU A 4 -18.59 32.96 21.41
C LEU A 4 -19.54 31.77 21.22
N LYS A 5 -20.82 32.02 20.89
CA LYS A 5 -21.77 30.96 20.54
C LYS A 5 -21.33 30.21 19.27
N THR A 6 -20.80 30.92 18.27
CA THR A 6 -20.29 30.29 17.05
C THR A 6 -19.05 29.43 17.32
N GLU A 7 -18.14 29.88 18.18
CA GLU A 7 -16.95 29.10 18.55
C GLU A 7 -17.25 27.89 19.43
N LEU A 8 -18.15 28.04 20.41
CA LEU A 8 -18.65 26.92 21.22
C LEU A 8 -19.41 25.90 20.37
N ASN A 9 -20.27 26.35 19.45
CA ASN A 9 -20.93 25.46 18.50
C ASN A 9 -19.93 24.77 17.57
N ALA A 10 -18.87 25.47 17.13
CA ALA A 10 -17.81 24.87 16.33
C ALA A 10 -16.99 23.83 17.12
N LEU A 11 -16.75 24.03 18.41
CA LEU A 11 -16.09 23.07 19.30
C LEU A 11 -16.96 21.83 19.56
N VAL A 12 -18.26 22.02 19.82
CA VAL A 12 -19.22 20.92 19.95
C VAL A 12 -19.49 20.23 18.61
N ASN A 13 -19.32 20.92 17.47
CA ASN A 13 -19.34 20.32 16.12
C ASN A 13 -18.15 19.39 15.90
N ARG A 14 -16.94 19.78 16.31
CA ARG A 14 -15.75 18.92 16.22
C ARG A 14 -15.86 17.62 17.01
N GLY A 15 -16.64 17.59 18.10
CA GLY A 15 -16.88 16.38 18.89
C GLY A 15 -17.88 15.38 18.29
N VAL A 16 -18.61 15.75 17.23
CA VAL A 16 -19.65 14.91 16.59
C VAL A 16 -19.33 14.64 15.11
N ASP A 17 -18.28 15.28 14.57
CA ASP A 17 -17.84 15.04 13.21
C ASP A 17 -17.40 13.57 13.06
N ARG A 18 -18.01 12.88 12.10
CA ARG A 18 -17.72 11.47 11.86
C ARG A 18 -16.49 11.39 10.97
N HIS A 19 -15.59 10.47 11.29
CA HIS A 19 -14.42 10.17 10.49
C HIS A 19 -14.54 8.75 9.97
N LEU A 20 -14.34 8.57 8.66
CA LEU A 20 -14.29 7.27 8.03
C LEU A 20 -13.06 7.19 7.15
N ARG A 21 -12.23 6.18 7.38
CA ARG A 21 -11.09 5.86 6.53
C ARG A 21 -11.44 4.66 5.65
N LEU A 22 -11.36 4.85 4.34
CA LEU A 22 -11.63 3.83 3.33
C LEU A 22 -10.33 3.45 2.62
N ALA A 23 -9.80 2.28 2.95
CA ALA A 23 -8.67 1.71 2.23
C ALA A 23 -9.15 1.07 0.92
N VAL A 24 -8.53 1.43 -0.20
CA VAL A 24 -8.77 0.85 -1.53
C VAL A 24 -7.49 0.13 -1.94
N THR A 25 -7.61 -1.16 -2.19
CA THR A 25 -6.48 -2.03 -2.54
C THR A 25 -6.84 -2.99 -3.69
N GLY A 26 -5.85 -3.71 -4.17
CA GLY A 26 -5.91 -4.54 -5.38
C GLY A 26 -4.56 -4.56 -6.10
N LEU A 27 -4.31 -5.64 -6.84
CA LEU A 27 -3.07 -5.81 -7.60
C LEU A 27 -2.87 -4.70 -8.64
N SER A 28 -1.65 -4.50 -9.15
CA SER A 28 -1.43 -3.55 -10.24
C SER A 28 -2.36 -3.86 -11.42
N ARG A 29 -2.86 -2.78 -12.04
CA ARG A 29 -3.84 -2.80 -13.15
C ARG A 29 -5.23 -3.32 -12.79
N SER A 30 -5.58 -3.53 -11.51
CA SER A 30 -6.95 -3.86 -11.09
C SER A 30 -7.96 -2.70 -11.18
N GLY A 31 -7.55 -1.52 -11.65
CA GLY A 31 -8.43 -0.36 -11.83
C GLY A 31 -8.58 0.57 -10.62
N LYS A 32 -7.78 0.42 -9.55
CA LYS A 32 -7.87 1.27 -8.32
C LYS A 32 -7.93 2.77 -8.61
N THR A 33 -6.98 3.29 -9.38
CA THR A 33 -6.90 4.72 -9.68
C THR A 33 -8.13 5.19 -10.47
N ALA A 34 -8.59 4.42 -11.46
CA ALA A 34 -9.80 4.74 -12.20
C ALA A 34 -11.05 4.71 -11.30
N PHE A 35 -11.16 3.72 -10.41
CA PHE A 35 -12.23 3.61 -9.43
C PHE A 35 -12.28 4.80 -8.47
N ILE A 36 -11.16 5.16 -7.84
CA ILE A 36 -11.09 6.29 -6.90
C ILE A 36 -11.41 7.60 -7.64
N THR A 37 -10.82 7.82 -8.82
CA THR A 37 -11.10 9.02 -9.63
C THR A 37 -12.58 9.14 -9.97
N ALA A 38 -13.21 8.06 -10.45
CA ALA A 38 -14.63 8.05 -10.77
C ALA A 38 -15.50 8.27 -9.53
N MET A 39 -15.22 7.59 -8.43
CA MET A 39 -15.96 7.72 -7.17
C MET A 39 -15.89 9.15 -6.62
N VAL A 40 -14.69 9.73 -6.55
CA VAL A 40 -14.48 11.12 -6.12
C VAL A 40 -15.21 12.08 -7.05
N ASN A 41 -15.14 11.87 -8.37
CA ASN A 41 -15.82 12.73 -9.34
C ASN A 41 -17.34 12.70 -9.16
N GLN A 42 -17.94 11.52 -8.96
CA GLN A 42 -19.39 11.42 -8.72
C GLN A 42 -19.80 12.13 -7.42
N LEU A 43 -19.01 11.98 -6.35
CA LEU A 43 -19.29 12.64 -5.07
C LEU A 43 -19.19 14.17 -5.17
N LEU A 44 -18.14 14.68 -5.82
CA LEU A 44 -17.95 16.13 -5.99
C LEU A 44 -19.01 16.76 -6.89
N ASN A 45 -19.56 16.01 -7.84
CA ASN A 45 -20.57 16.49 -8.78
C ASN A 45 -22.01 16.08 -8.43
N VAL A 46 -22.27 15.70 -7.17
CA VAL A 46 -23.59 15.25 -6.73
C VAL A 46 -24.72 16.25 -6.98
N HIS A 47 -24.42 17.55 -6.98
CA HIS A 47 -25.37 18.62 -7.31
C HIS A 47 -25.19 19.20 -8.73
N ALA A 48 -24.27 18.64 -9.52
CA ALA A 48 -23.93 19.07 -10.87
C ALA A 48 -24.22 17.99 -11.93
N GLY A 49 -25.11 17.04 -11.62
CA GLY A 49 -25.61 16.04 -12.57
C GLY A 49 -25.22 14.59 -12.31
N ALA A 50 -24.38 14.30 -11.29
CA ALA A 50 -24.11 12.92 -10.88
C ALA A 50 -25.40 12.24 -10.35
N ARG A 51 -25.65 11.01 -10.79
CA ARG A 51 -26.84 10.24 -10.40
C ARG A 51 -26.44 9.07 -9.52
N LEU A 52 -26.72 9.18 -8.21
CA LEU A 52 -26.38 8.17 -7.21
C LEU A 52 -27.65 7.61 -6.50
N PRO A 53 -28.59 6.98 -7.25
CA PRO A 53 -29.88 6.56 -6.69
C PRO A 53 -29.79 5.45 -5.64
N LEU A 54 -28.69 4.68 -5.66
CA LEU A 54 -28.42 3.62 -4.68
C LEU A 54 -27.76 4.16 -3.40
N LEU A 55 -27.32 5.42 -3.39
CA LEU A 55 -26.80 6.07 -2.19
C LEU A 55 -27.95 6.74 -1.45
N SER A 56 -28.47 6.09 -0.41
CA SER A 56 -29.67 6.54 0.33
C SER A 56 -29.61 8.01 0.76
N ALA A 57 -28.44 8.51 1.17
CA ALA A 57 -28.28 9.92 1.55
C ALA A 57 -28.50 10.90 0.39
N VAL A 58 -28.19 10.50 -0.84
CA VAL A 58 -28.48 11.30 -2.05
C VAL A 58 -29.94 11.14 -2.46
N ARG A 59 -30.43 9.89 -2.49
CA ARG A 59 -31.83 9.58 -2.85
C ARG A 59 -32.85 10.28 -1.94
N GLU A 60 -32.55 10.38 -0.65
CA GLU A 60 -33.38 11.05 0.36
C GLU A 60 -33.08 12.56 0.48
N GLU A 61 -32.29 13.12 -0.45
CA GLU A 61 -31.91 14.55 -0.47
C GLU A 61 -31.28 15.06 0.84
N ARG A 62 -30.58 14.16 1.54
CA ARG A 62 -29.91 14.47 2.81
C ARG A 62 -28.46 14.89 2.62
N LEU A 63 -27.79 14.46 1.56
CA LEU A 63 -26.44 14.92 1.23
C LEU A 63 -26.51 16.35 0.69
N LEU A 64 -25.96 17.31 1.43
CA LEU A 64 -26.02 18.74 1.14
C LEU A 64 -24.84 19.24 0.30
N GLY A 65 -23.76 18.46 0.25
CA GLY A 65 -22.61 18.78 -0.58
C GLY A 65 -21.36 18.02 -0.17
N VAL A 66 -20.43 17.94 -1.12
CA VAL A 66 -19.12 17.31 -0.94
C VAL A 66 -18.04 18.26 -1.43
N LYS A 67 -16.97 18.38 -0.66
CA LYS A 67 -15.78 19.13 -1.09
C LYS A 67 -14.50 18.40 -0.73
N ARG A 68 -13.46 18.59 -1.53
CA ARG A 68 -12.10 18.21 -1.17
C ARG A 68 -11.61 19.11 -0.03
N VAL A 69 -10.94 18.51 0.94
CA VAL A 69 -10.30 19.22 2.06
C VAL A 69 -8.84 18.76 2.19
N PRO A 70 -7.96 19.57 2.79
CA PRO A 70 -6.57 19.16 3.02
C PRO A 70 -6.47 17.84 3.80
N GLN A 71 -5.51 17.01 3.39
CA GLN A 71 -5.13 15.79 4.10
C GLN A 71 -4.57 16.10 5.49
N ARG A 72 -4.62 15.12 6.39
CA ARG A 72 -4.10 15.26 7.76
C ARG A 72 -2.64 14.85 7.86
N ASP A 73 -2.28 13.76 7.18
CA ASP A 73 -0.94 13.21 7.18
C ASP A 73 -0.15 13.80 6.01
N PHE A 74 0.83 14.67 6.31
CA PHE A 74 1.70 15.27 5.30
C PHE A 74 2.85 14.35 4.85
N GLY A 75 3.02 13.18 5.49
CA GLY A 75 3.99 12.16 5.09
C GLY A 75 3.47 11.23 3.97
N ILE A 76 2.20 11.36 3.58
CA ILE A 76 1.59 10.57 2.50
C ILE A 76 1.34 11.46 1.28
N PRO A 77 1.75 11.06 0.07
CA PRO A 77 1.41 11.79 -1.15
C PRO A 77 -0.10 11.95 -1.35
N ARG A 78 -0.51 13.11 -1.88
CA ARG A 78 -1.91 13.34 -2.28
C ARG A 78 -2.27 12.48 -3.50
N PHE A 79 -3.46 11.91 -3.51
CA PHE A 79 -4.01 11.25 -4.70
C PHE A 79 -4.21 12.26 -5.84
N THR A 80 -3.77 11.93 -7.04
CA THR A 80 -3.71 12.82 -8.22
C THR A 80 -5.05 12.89 -8.97
N TYR A 81 -6.13 13.23 -8.27
CA TYR A 81 -7.48 13.33 -8.84
C TYR A 81 -7.55 14.26 -10.06
N ASP A 82 -6.94 15.45 -9.97
CA ASP A 82 -7.02 16.46 -11.04
C ASP A 82 -6.35 15.96 -12.32
N GLU A 83 -5.17 15.35 -12.21
CA GLU A 83 -4.47 14.73 -13.34
C GLU A 83 -5.28 13.57 -13.92
N GLY A 84 -5.86 12.72 -13.07
CA GLY A 84 -6.69 11.59 -13.50
C GLY A 84 -7.92 12.04 -14.29
N ILE A 85 -8.58 13.11 -13.86
CA ILE A 85 -9.71 13.70 -14.60
C ILE A 85 -9.26 14.35 -15.91
N LEU A 86 -8.15 15.09 -15.91
CA LEU A 86 -7.59 15.68 -17.13
C LEU A 86 -7.23 14.61 -18.17
N GLN A 87 -6.68 13.46 -17.74
CA GLN A 87 -6.38 12.34 -18.64
C GLN A 87 -7.65 11.75 -19.25
N LEU A 88 -8.72 11.59 -18.46
CA LEU A 88 -10.01 11.07 -18.95
C LEU A 88 -10.70 12.00 -19.95
N TYR A 89 -10.59 13.32 -19.77
CA TYR A 89 -11.13 14.32 -20.69
C TYR A 89 -10.13 14.80 -21.76
N GLY A 90 -8.94 14.18 -21.82
CA GLY A 90 -7.90 14.53 -22.77
C GLY A 90 -8.26 14.18 -24.23
N ASN A 91 -7.41 14.62 -25.17
CA ASN A 91 -7.52 14.25 -26.58
C ASN A 91 -6.17 13.74 -27.11
N PRO A 92 -6.00 12.41 -27.36
CA PRO A 92 -6.98 11.35 -27.11
C PRO A 92 -7.22 11.14 -25.60
N PRO A 93 -8.40 10.65 -25.19
CA PRO A 93 -8.66 10.32 -23.79
C PRO A 93 -7.81 9.13 -23.35
N ALA A 94 -7.33 9.16 -22.12
CA ALA A 94 -6.48 8.14 -21.54
C ALA A 94 -6.94 7.76 -20.12
N TRP A 95 -6.69 6.50 -19.74
CA TRP A 95 -6.94 6.06 -18.36
C TRP A 95 -5.98 6.73 -17.37
N PRO A 96 -6.43 7.02 -16.14
CA PRO A 96 -5.57 7.58 -15.10
C PRO A 96 -4.31 6.76 -14.88
N THR A 97 -3.17 7.44 -14.75
CA THR A 97 -1.88 6.81 -14.52
C THR A 97 -1.87 6.04 -13.18
N PRO A 98 -1.51 4.76 -13.15
CA PRO A 98 -1.46 3.99 -11.90
C PRO A 98 -0.51 4.61 -10.87
N THR A 99 -0.92 4.55 -9.60
CA THR A 99 -0.11 4.99 -8.46
C THR A 99 1.09 4.05 -8.24
N ARG A 100 2.23 4.63 -7.86
CA ARG A 100 3.49 3.90 -7.61
C ARG A 100 3.74 3.63 -6.11
N GLY A 101 2.82 4.03 -5.25
CA GLY A 101 2.91 3.94 -3.80
C GLY A 101 1.58 4.32 -3.15
N VAL A 102 1.59 4.51 -1.83
CA VAL A 102 0.40 4.94 -1.09
C VAL A 102 0.06 6.38 -1.43
N SER A 103 -1.23 6.66 -1.63
CA SER A 103 -1.71 8.04 -1.75
C SER A 103 -3.06 8.22 -1.08
N GLU A 104 -3.40 9.45 -0.71
CA GLU A 104 -4.62 9.75 0.04
C GLU A 104 -5.39 10.95 -0.54
N ILE A 105 -6.72 10.92 -0.46
CA ILE A 105 -7.59 12.08 -0.68
C ILE A 105 -8.63 12.16 0.43
N ARG A 106 -8.91 13.38 0.87
CA ARG A 106 -9.87 13.65 1.94
C ARG A 106 -11.04 14.48 1.44
N LEU A 107 -12.24 14.01 1.74
CA LEU A 107 -13.50 14.66 1.38
C LEU A 107 -14.27 15.02 2.66
N ALA A 108 -14.93 16.18 2.65
CA ALA A 108 -15.92 16.55 3.65
C ALA A 108 -17.32 16.45 3.02
N LEU A 109 -18.12 15.50 3.51
CA LEU A 109 -19.48 15.25 3.09
C LEU A 109 -20.42 15.85 4.12
N ARG A 110 -21.11 16.94 3.78
CA ARG A 110 -22.08 17.58 4.66
C ARG A 110 -23.45 16.96 4.42
N TYR A 111 -24.12 16.50 5.47
CA TYR A 111 -25.41 15.80 5.34
C TYR A 111 -26.38 16.10 6.49
N ARG A 112 -27.68 15.86 6.27
CA ARG A 112 -28.71 15.86 7.32
C ARG A 112 -28.76 14.51 8.03
N SER A 113 -28.60 14.52 9.36
CA SER A 113 -28.58 13.28 10.17
C SER A 113 -29.98 12.70 10.38
N ASN A 114 -30.08 11.37 10.43
CA ASN A 114 -31.33 10.67 10.74
C ASN A 114 -31.60 10.55 12.25
N ASP A 115 -30.57 10.72 13.09
CA ASP A 115 -30.67 10.53 14.54
C ASP A 115 -31.69 11.49 15.16
N SER A 116 -32.80 10.92 15.65
CA SER A 116 -33.92 11.64 16.25
C SER A 116 -33.53 12.46 17.48
N LEU A 117 -32.48 12.03 18.20
CA LEU A 117 -31.99 12.69 19.41
C LEU A 117 -31.14 13.94 19.11
N LEU A 118 -30.47 13.99 17.96
CA LEU A 118 -29.63 15.13 17.53
C LEU A 118 -30.42 16.18 16.71
N ARG A 119 -31.61 15.81 16.23
CA ARG A 119 -32.51 16.67 15.43
C ARG A 119 -32.93 17.95 16.15
N HIS A 120 -32.88 18.01 17.48
CA HIS A 120 -33.29 19.19 18.26
C HIS A 120 -32.14 20.18 18.51
N PHE A 121 -30.90 19.83 18.15
CA PHE A 121 -29.72 20.67 18.37
C PHE A 121 -28.89 20.93 17.11
N LYS A 122 -28.90 20.03 16.11
CA LYS A 122 -28.14 20.19 14.85
C LYS A 122 -28.82 19.50 13.66
N ASP A 123 -29.24 20.29 12.69
CA ASP A 123 -29.82 19.77 11.44
C ASP A 123 -28.80 19.17 10.47
N THR A 124 -27.50 19.46 10.65
CA THR A 124 -26.45 19.05 9.70
C THR A 124 -25.19 18.55 10.40
N SER A 125 -24.59 17.51 9.85
CA SER A 125 -23.33 16.90 10.30
C SER A 125 -22.34 16.79 9.14
N THR A 126 -21.05 16.61 9.45
CA THR A 126 -20.00 16.38 8.44
C THR A 126 -19.37 15.02 8.65
N LEU A 127 -19.28 14.24 7.56
CA LEU A 127 -18.45 13.04 7.48
C LEU A 127 -17.15 13.42 6.77
N TYR A 128 -16.02 13.25 7.45
CA TYR A 128 -14.71 13.30 6.83
C TYR A 128 -14.34 11.90 6.32
N LEU A 129 -14.39 11.74 5.00
CA LEU A 129 -14.02 10.51 4.31
C LEU A 129 -12.57 10.62 3.83
N GLU A 130 -11.69 9.79 4.35
CA GLU A 130 -10.29 9.66 3.95
C GLU A 130 -10.15 8.40 3.09
N ILE A 131 -9.91 8.57 1.79
CA ILE A 131 -9.73 7.46 0.85
C ILE A 131 -8.24 7.26 0.65
N VAL A 132 -7.74 6.07 1.01
CA VAL A 132 -6.32 5.70 0.88
C VAL A 132 -6.15 4.66 -0.20
N ASP A 133 -5.42 5.00 -1.26
CA ASP A 133 -5.00 4.05 -2.31
C ASP A 133 -3.74 3.32 -1.84
N TYR A 134 -3.82 1.99 -1.75
CA TYR A 134 -2.75 1.13 -1.27
C TYR A 134 -2.35 0.11 -2.36
N PRO A 135 -1.04 -0.08 -2.64
CA PRO A 135 -0.59 -1.13 -3.55
C PRO A 135 -0.93 -2.52 -3.01
N GLY A 136 -1.74 -3.30 -3.74
CA GLY A 136 -2.13 -4.64 -3.32
C GLY A 136 -0.95 -5.62 -3.26
N GLU A 137 0.11 -5.38 -4.03
CA GLU A 137 1.35 -6.16 -3.98
C GLU A 137 1.98 -6.17 -2.60
N TRP A 138 1.80 -5.13 -1.79
CA TRP A 138 2.34 -5.08 -0.44
C TRP A 138 1.58 -5.99 0.53
N LEU A 139 0.33 -6.37 0.21
CA LEU A 139 -0.41 -7.38 0.96
C LEU A 139 0.12 -8.79 0.69
N LEU A 140 0.84 -9.00 -0.42
CA LEU A 140 1.49 -10.28 -0.71
C LEU A 140 2.56 -10.63 0.32
N ASP A 141 3.09 -9.63 1.05
CA ASP A 141 4.12 -9.83 2.06
C ASP A 141 3.56 -10.18 3.44
N LEU A 142 2.24 -10.16 3.63
CA LEU A 142 1.63 -10.53 4.90
C LEU A 142 2.05 -11.91 5.43
N PRO A 143 2.14 -12.98 4.60
CA PRO A 143 2.65 -14.27 5.05
C PRO A 143 4.10 -14.22 5.56
N MET A 144 4.93 -13.31 5.04
CA MET A 144 6.33 -13.18 5.47
C MET A 144 6.43 -12.74 6.94
N LEU A 145 5.42 -12.05 7.47
CA LEU A 145 5.38 -11.62 8.87
C LEU A 145 5.29 -12.79 9.86
N ALA A 146 4.84 -13.96 9.39
CA ALA A 146 4.69 -15.18 10.19
C ALA A 146 5.79 -16.21 9.92
N GLN A 147 6.84 -15.83 9.16
CA GLN A 147 7.91 -16.73 8.74
C GLN A 147 9.27 -16.19 9.18
N ASP A 148 10.18 -17.10 9.54
CA ASP A 148 11.59 -16.78 9.58
C ASP A 148 12.19 -16.76 8.15
N TYR A 149 13.40 -16.20 8.04
CA TYR A 149 14.11 -16.04 6.78
C TYR A 149 14.36 -17.37 6.03
N LEU A 150 14.65 -18.47 6.74
CA LEU A 150 14.99 -19.75 6.12
C LEU A 150 13.73 -20.48 5.63
N SER A 151 12.65 -20.42 6.41
CA SER A 151 11.31 -20.88 6.01
C SER A 151 10.83 -20.17 4.75
N TRP A 152 10.94 -18.83 4.72
CA TRP A 152 10.65 -18.03 3.53
C TRP A 152 11.54 -18.42 2.35
N SER A 153 12.85 -18.62 2.58
CA SER A 153 13.80 -19.01 1.55
C SER A 153 13.42 -20.34 0.89
N ARG A 154 13.07 -21.36 1.68
CA ARG A 154 12.59 -22.66 1.17
C ARG A 154 11.33 -22.51 0.32
N GLN A 155 10.37 -21.72 0.80
CA GLN A 155 9.14 -21.47 0.05
C GLN A 155 9.45 -20.84 -1.32
N MET A 156 10.28 -19.79 -1.35
CA MET A 156 10.60 -19.11 -2.60
C MET A 156 11.40 -19.99 -3.56
N ASN A 157 12.33 -20.80 -3.07
CA ASN A 157 13.05 -21.78 -3.89
C ASN A 157 12.12 -22.85 -4.46
N GLY A 158 11.11 -23.30 -3.69
CA GLY A 158 10.11 -24.28 -4.15
C GLY A 158 9.30 -23.79 -5.35
N LEU A 159 9.20 -22.48 -5.56
CA LEU A 159 8.51 -21.88 -6.71
C LEU A 159 9.37 -21.85 -7.98
N LEU A 160 10.68 -22.05 -7.89
CA LEU A 160 11.62 -21.93 -9.01
C LEU A 160 11.58 -23.19 -9.90
N GLN A 161 10.44 -23.40 -10.55
CA GLN A 161 10.18 -24.51 -11.47
C GLN A 161 9.69 -23.98 -12.82
N GLY A 162 9.93 -24.74 -13.90
CA GLY A 162 9.56 -24.34 -15.26
C GLY A 162 10.12 -22.96 -15.64
N GLN A 163 9.28 -22.09 -16.21
CA GLN A 163 9.69 -20.74 -16.63
C GLN A 163 10.27 -19.88 -15.50
N ARG A 164 9.83 -20.08 -14.24
CA ARG A 164 10.40 -19.34 -13.10
C ARG A 164 11.87 -19.70 -12.87
N ALA A 165 12.26 -20.95 -13.12
CA ALA A 165 13.64 -21.37 -13.02
C ALA A 165 14.51 -20.70 -14.09
N GLU A 166 13.99 -20.59 -15.32
CA GLU A 166 14.68 -19.91 -16.43
C GLU A 166 14.91 -18.43 -16.12
N TRP A 167 13.89 -17.72 -15.63
CA TRP A 167 14.01 -16.30 -15.29
C TRP A 167 14.90 -16.04 -14.07
N ALA A 168 14.99 -17.00 -13.14
CA ALA A 168 15.85 -16.91 -11.96
C ALA A 168 17.30 -17.39 -12.23
N ALA A 169 17.64 -17.81 -13.46
CA ALA A 169 18.94 -18.40 -13.77
C ALA A 169 20.12 -17.48 -13.41
N LYS A 170 20.03 -16.18 -13.74
CA LYS A 170 21.06 -15.19 -13.39
C LYS A 170 21.25 -15.08 -11.87
N TRP A 171 20.16 -15.04 -11.12
CA TRP A 171 20.21 -15.00 -9.66
C TRP A 171 20.89 -16.26 -9.10
N ARG A 172 20.53 -17.45 -9.60
CA ARG A 172 21.14 -18.71 -9.17
C ARG A 172 22.63 -18.77 -9.48
N GLN A 173 23.05 -18.32 -10.66
CA GLN A 173 24.47 -18.24 -11.03
C GLN A 173 25.27 -17.30 -10.11
N LEU A 174 24.73 -16.14 -9.74
CA LEU A 174 25.43 -15.20 -8.86
C LEU A 174 25.54 -15.71 -7.41
N CYS A 175 24.60 -16.57 -6.99
CA CYS A 175 24.65 -17.28 -5.72
C CYS A 175 25.77 -18.34 -5.66
N ASP A 176 26.27 -18.82 -6.79
CA ASP A 176 27.30 -19.87 -6.81
C ASP A 176 28.58 -19.40 -6.12
N GLY A 177 29.10 -20.23 -5.21
CA GLY A 177 30.29 -19.93 -4.42
C GLY A 177 30.11 -18.80 -3.39
N LEU A 178 28.86 -18.43 -3.05
CA LEU A 178 28.59 -17.57 -1.90
C LEU A 178 28.66 -18.39 -0.61
N ASP A 179 29.72 -18.19 0.18
CA ASP A 179 29.84 -18.82 1.50
C ASP A 179 28.91 -18.10 2.50
N PRO A 180 27.93 -18.80 3.12
CA PRO A 180 27.03 -18.19 4.10
C PRO A 180 27.72 -17.65 5.35
N LEU A 181 28.84 -18.24 5.76
CA LEU A 181 29.52 -17.96 7.03
C LEU A 181 30.74 -17.04 6.84
N ALA A 182 31.11 -16.73 5.60
CA ALA A 182 32.12 -15.72 5.31
C ALA A 182 31.63 -14.31 5.72
N PRO A 183 32.55 -13.37 6.02
CA PRO A 183 32.21 -11.97 6.26
C PRO A 183 31.33 -11.40 5.14
N ALA A 184 30.36 -10.57 5.51
CA ALA A 184 29.37 -10.04 4.60
C ALA A 184 30.02 -9.13 3.54
N ASP A 185 29.78 -9.45 2.28
CA ASP A 185 30.17 -8.63 1.13
C ASP A 185 28.96 -7.86 0.62
N GLU A 186 28.81 -6.62 1.09
CA GLU A 186 27.64 -5.79 0.76
C GLU A 186 27.45 -5.58 -0.74
N ASN A 187 28.55 -5.45 -1.51
CA ASN A 187 28.47 -5.24 -2.95
C ASN A 187 27.97 -6.49 -3.66
N ARG A 188 28.51 -7.66 -3.28
CA ARG A 188 28.08 -8.94 -3.84
C ARG A 188 26.63 -9.24 -3.48
N LEU A 189 26.23 -9.00 -2.23
CA LEU A 189 24.84 -9.19 -1.80
C LEU A 189 23.87 -8.24 -2.52
N ALA A 190 24.27 -6.99 -2.77
CA ALA A 190 23.48 -6.04 -3.53
C ALA A 190 23.30 -6.46 -5.00
N GLU A 191 24.35 -6.98 -5.64
CA GLU A 191 24.29 -7.50 -7.01
C GLU A 191 23.32 -8.70 -7.12
N ILE A 192 23.42 -9.65 -6.19
CA ILE A 192 22.52 -10.82 -6.16
C ILE A 192 21.08 -10.39 -5.88
N ALA A 193 20.86 -9.46 -4.96
CA ALA A 193 19.53 -8.93 -4.67
C ALA A 193 18.92 -8.19 -5.87
N ALA A 194 19.73 -7.49 -6.67
CA ALA A 194 19.28 -6.88 -7.91
C ALA A 194 18.82 -7.95 -8.92
N ALA A 195 19.57 -9.04 -9.08
CA ALA A 195 19.17 -10.16 -9.95
C ALA A 195 17.87 -10.84 -9.48
N TRP A 196 17.66 -10.97 -8.16
CA TRP A 196 16.39 -11.45 -7.61
C TRP A 196 15.24 -10.47 -7.91
N THR A 197 15.47 -9.17 -7.77
CA THR A 197 14.51 -8.11 -8.08
C THR A 197 14.10 -8.12 -9.56
N ASP A 198 15.07 -8.32 -10.46
CA ASP A 198 14.83 -8.46 -11.90
C ASP A 198 13.92 -9.67 -12.21
N TYR A 199 14.17 -10.81 -11.55
CA TYR A 199 13.30 -11.99 -11.64
C TYR A 199 11.86 -11.68 -11.19
N LEU A 200 11.67 -10.92 -10.10
CA LEU A 200 10.33 -10.54 -9.63
C LEU A 200 9.64 -9.58 -10.61
N HIS A 201 10.38 -8.64 -11.22
CA HIS A 201 9.86 -7.79 -12.28
C HIS A 201 9.41 -8.60 -13.50
N GLN A 202 10.20 -9.61 -13.89
CA GLN A 202 9.83 -10.52 -14.98
C GLN A 202 8.58 -11.34 -14.64
N CYS A 203 8.48 -11.88 -13.42
CA CYS A 203 7.27 -12.59 -12.99
C CYS A 203 6.03 -11.68 -13.08
N LYS A 204 6.15 -10.42 -12.66
CA LYS A 204 5.05 -9.45 -12.76
C LYS A 204 4.68 -9.12 -14.21
N SER A 205 5.65 -8.99 -15.10
CA SER A 205 5.40 -8.68 -16.52
C SER A 205 4.62 -9.81 -17.21
N GLN A 206 4.82 -11.05 -16.76
CA GLN A 206 4.11 -12.24 -17.21
C GLN A 206 2.76 -12.47 -16.48
N GLY A 207 2.34 -11.53 -15.62
CA GLY A 207 1.05 -11.59 -14.94
C GLY A 207 1.01 -12.49 -13.71
N LEU A 208 2.15 -12.96 -13.20
CA LEU A 208 2.19 -13.75 -11.97
C LEU A 208 1.87 -12.88 -10.76
N HIS A 209 0.97 -13.38 -9.91
CA HIS A 209 0.50 -12.65 -8.72
C HIS A 209 1.25 -13.02 -7.45
N PHE A 210 1.82 -14.22 -7.37
CA PHE A 210 2.64 -14.62 -6.23
C PHE A 210 4.10 -14.25 -6.46
N ILE A 211 4.44 -13.01 -6.07
CA ILE A 211 5.78 -12.42 -6.09
C ILE A 211 6.08 -11.85 -4.70
N GLN A 212 7.20 -12.27 -4.11
CA GLN A 212 7.63 -11.80 -2.79
C GLN A 212 9.15 -11.54 -2.83
N PRO A 213 9.62 -10.44 -2.22
CA PRO A 213 8.84 -9.42 -1.50
C PRO A 213 8.17 -8.42 -2.45
N GLY A 214 6.92 -8.03 -2.20
CA GLY A 214 6.13 -7.15 -3.07
C GLY A 214 6.71 -5.74 -3.23
N ARG A 215 7.38 -5.20 -2.19
CA ARG A 215 8.06 -3.91 -2.29
C ARG A 215 9.31 -3.95 -3.18
N PHE A 216 9.85 -5.11 -3.55
CA PHE A 216 10.97 -5.12 -4.48
C PHE A 216 10.55 -4.58 -5.84
N VAL A 217 9.31 -4.89 -6.25
CA VAL A 217 8.75 -4.47 -7.53
C VAL A 217 8.03 -3.12 -7.44
N LEU A 218 7.58 -2.72 -6.25
CA LEU A 218 6.98 -1.42 -5.95
C LEU A 218 7.59 -0.85 -4.66
N PRO A 219 8.83 -0.31 -4.71
CA PRO A 219 9.59 0.06 -3.52
C PRO A 219 9.03 1.29 -2.80
N GLY A 220 8.31 2.14 -3.51
CA GLY A 220 7.78 3.39 -2.95
C GLY A 220 8.91 4.21 -2.32
N ASP A 221 8.80 4.46 -1.04
CA ASP A 221 9.75 5.23 -0.25
C ASP A 221 10.96 4.43 0.26
N MET A 222 10.99 3.11 0.07
CA MET A 222 12.14 2.25 0.38
C MET A 222 13.08 2.07 -0.81
N ALA A 223 12.87 2.80 -1.91
CA ALA A 223 13.72 2.71 -3.10
C ALA A 223 15.18 3.01 -2.74
N GLY A 224 16.09 2.09 -3.09
CA GLY A 224 17.51 2.19 -2.78
C GLY A 224 17.89 1.86 -1.33
N ALA A 225 16.93 1.52 -0.46
CA ALA A 225 17.23 1.16 0.92
C ALA A 225 17.92 -0.23 0.99
N PRO A 226 18.90 -0.42 1.89
CA PRO A 226 19.52 -1.74 2.14
C PRO A 226 18.50 -2.81 2.56
N ALA A 227 17.37 -2.40 3.14
CA ALA A 227 16.25 -3.27 3.48
C ALA A 227 15.62 -3.97 2.26
N LEU A 228 15.87 -3.51 1.04
CA LEU A 228 15.45 -4.17 -0.21
C LEU A 228 16.60 -4.95 -0.87
N GLN A 229 17.70 -5.20 -0.16
CA GLN A 229 18.86 -5.92 -0.67
C GLN A 229 19.01 -7.27 0.03
N PHE A 230 17.98 -8.10 -0.04
CA PHE A 230 18.00 -9.50 0.38
C PHE A 230 17.32 -10.38 -0.66
N PHE A 231 17.53 -11.69 -0.58
CA PHE A 231 17.02 -12.68 -1.52
C PHE A 231 16.87 -14.02 -0.76
N PRO A 232 16.09 -14.99 -1.25
CA PRO A 232 15.99 -16.28 -0.59
C PRO A 232 17.35 -16.97 -0.58
N TRP A 233 17.75 -17.57 0.53
CA TRP A 233 18.99 -18.36 0.54
C TRP A 233 18.84 -19.55 -0.42
N PRO A 234 19.77 -19.77 -1.38
CA PRO A 234 19.55 -20.67 -2.52
C PRO A 234 19.43 -22.15 -2.14
N ASP A 235 20.14 -22.58 -1.09
CA ASP A 235 20.12 -23.96 -0.61
C ASP A 235 20.26 -23.99 0.92
N VAL A 236 19.10 -24.07 1.58
CA VAL A 236 19.01 -24.07 3.05
C VAL A 236 19.49 -25.41 3.63
N ASP A 237 19.25 -26.50 2.92
CA ASP A 237 19.44 -27.84 3.46
C ASP A 237 20.88 -28.34 3.27
N ALA A 238 21.59 -27.90 2.22
CA ALA A 238 23.00 -28.28 1.99
C ALA A 238 23.96 -27.79 3.09
N PHE A 239 23.73 -26.59 3.64
CA PHE A 239 24.57 -26.05 4.73
C PHE A 239 24.07 -26.45 6.12
N GLY A 240 22.81 -26.86 6.23
CA GLY A 240 22.14 -27.18 7.48
C GLY A 240 21.51 -25.94 8.13
N GLU A 241 20.20 -26.00 8.31
CA GLU A 241 19.38 -24.92 8.87
C GLU A 241 19.91 -24.36 10.19
N SER A 242 20.34 -25.22 11.12
CA SER A 242 20.86 -24.79 12.42
C SER A 242 22.09 -23.89 12.28
N LYS A 243 23.00 -24.19 11.34
CA LYS A 243 24.19 -23.38 11.09
C LYS A 243 23.83 -22.02 10.50
N LEU A 244 22.91 -21.99 9.54
CA LEU A 244 22.43 -20.74 8.93
C LEU A 244 21.64 -19.88 9.94
N ALA A 245 20.85 -20.50 10.80
CA ALA A 245 20.06 -19.82 11.83
C ALA A 245 20.96 -19.22 12.92
N GLN A 246 22.12 -19.81 13.19
CA GLN A 246 23.09 -19.31 14.19
C GLN A 246 24.19 -18.44 13.59
N ALA A 247 24.20 -18.22 12.27
CA ALA A 247 25.19 -17.39 11.60
C ALA A 247 25.23 -15.97 12.20
N ASP A 248 26.43 -15.46 12.46
CA ASP A 248 26.63 -14.11 13.01
C ASP A 248 26.12 -13.05 12.03
N LYS A 249 25.60 -11.93 12.54
CA LYS A 249 25.04 -10.83 11.73
C LYS A 249 26.02 -10.21 10.73
N GLN A 250 27.33 -10.36 10.96
CA GLN A 250 28.40 -9.88 10.07
C GLN A 250 28.75 -10.88 8.97
N THR A 251 28.05 -12.01 8.87
CA THR A 251 28.20 -12.98 7.78
C THR A 251 27.20 -12.74 6.67
N ASN A 252 27.44 -13.30 5.47
CA ASN A 252 26.50 -13.18 4.35
C ASN A 252 25.07 -13.64 4.73
N ALA A 253 24.93 -14.82 5.33
CA ALA A 253 23.63 -15.34 5.74
C ALA A 253 22.99 -14.52 6.88
N GLY A 254 23.80 -14.10 7.86
CA GLY A 254 23.33 -13.26 8.96
C GLY A 254 22.83 -11.90 8.49
N MET A 255 23.56 -11.23 7.59
CA MET A 255 23.15 -9.93 7.05
C MET A 255 21.85 -10.02 6.24
N LEU A 256 21.69 -11.06 5.41
CA LEU A 256 20.44 -11.28 4.66
C LEU A 256 19.25 -11.50 5.61
N ARG A 257 19.46 -12.28 6.68
CA ARG A 257 18.44 -12.49 7.73
C ARG A 257 18.07 -11.19 8.43
N GLU A 258 19.05 -10.36 8.80
CA GLU A 258 18.78 -9.06 9.44
C GLU A 258 17.99 -8.12 8.51
N ARG A 259 18.35 -8.07 7.21
CA ARG A 259 17.61 -7.28 6.21
C ARG A 259 16.17 -7.79 6.03
N PHE A 260 15.97 -9.11 5.98
CA PHE A 260 14.64 -9.73 5.95
C PHE A 260 13.81 -9.38 7.20
N ASN A 261 14.39 -9.53 8.40
CA ASN A 261 13.71 -9.23 9.66
C ASN A 261 13.29 -7.75 9.73
N TYR A 262 14.21 -6.85 9.38
CA TYR A 262 13.93 -5.42 9.30
C TYR A 262 12.82 -5.12 8.29
N TYR A 263 12.84 -5.76 7.13
CA TYR A 263 11.81 -5.63 6.11
C TYR A 263 10.44 -6.03 6.63
N CYS A 264 10.32 -7.18 7.30
CA CYS A 264 9.08 -7.68 7.88
C CYS A 264 8.57 -6.73 8.99
N GLU A 265 9.44 -6.27 9.88
CA GLU A 265 9.07 -5.33 10.95
C GLU A 265 8.49 -4.02 10.37
N LYS A 266 9.19 -3.39 9.41
CA LYS A 266 8.76 -2.13 8.81
C LYS A 266 7.55 -2.28 7.90
N SER A 267 7.47 -3.36 7.13
CA SER A 267 6.33 -3.62 6.26
C SER A 267 5.07 -3.93 7.08
N GLY A 268 5.18 -4.75 8.13
CA GLY A 268 4.10 -5.07 9.05
C GLY A 268 3.58 -3.84 9.80
N GLN A 269 4.48 -3.02 10.38
CA GLN A 269 4.09 -1.76 11.03
C GLN A 269 3.30 -0.83 10.09
N ARG A 270 3.71 -0.73 8.82
CA ARG A 270 3.05 0.14 7.84
C ARG A 270 1.70 -0.38 7.38
N VAL A 271 1.53 -1.69 7.20
CA VAL A 271 0.22 -2.27 6.87
C VAL A 271 -0.74 -2.06 8.04
N LEU A 272 -0.32 -2.34 9.27
CA LEU A 272 -1.16 -2.19 10.46
C LEU A 272 -1.53 -0.72 10.74
N GLN A 273 -0.54 0.19 10.72
CA GLN A 273 -0.80 1.61 10.98
C GLN A 273 -1.66 2.27 9.89
N LYS A 274 -1.41 1.98 8.62
CA LYS A 274 -2.06 2.71 7.51
C LYS A 274 -3.38 2.09 7.07
N SER A 275 -3.55 0.77 7.23
CA SER A 275 -4.75 0.07 6.74
C SER A 275 -5.72 -0.34 7.84
N PHE A 276 -5.29 -0.56 9.09
CA PHE A 276 -6.13 -1.23 10.10
C PHE A 276 -6.21 -0.57 11.49
N SER A 277 -5.33 0.39 11.82
CA SER A 277 -5.33 1.02 13.16
C SER A 277 -6.55 1.91 13.47
N THR A 278 -7.41 2.15 12.48
CA THR A 278 -8.55 3.08 12.57
C THR A 278 -9.81 2.57 11.85
N LEU A 279 -9.85 1.30 11.47
CA LEU A 279 -11.08 0.63 11.03
C LEU A 279 -11.82 0.00 12.22
#